data_AF-A0A564G6Q1-F1
#
_entry.id   AF-A0A564G6Q1-F1
#
_cell.length_a   1.000
_cell.length_b   1.000
_cell.length_c   1.000
_cell.angle_alpha   90.00
_cell.angle_beta   90.00
_cell.angle_gamma   90.00
#
_symmetry.space_group_name_H-M   'P 1'
#
loop_
_entity.id
_entity.type
_entity.pdbx_description
1 polymer ?
#
loop_
_entity_poly.entity_id
_entity_poly.type
_entity_poly.pdbx_seq_one_letter_code
_entity_poly.pdbx_strand_id
1 'polypeptide(L)'
;MNFQARIETRLPEFPALWGRLPLPFTPAEAWARLPVRVQAEIGAAVIGMALANYIAGDGLAEADQFLDEGLRIEAGDAAHAILNTMDNRLWSLFPDLYGPDGDHPRWALEGGFAR
;
A
#
# COMPACT_ATOMS: atom_id res chain seq x y z
N MET A 1 -21.80 -21.93 -9.68
CA MET A 1 -21.30 -20.58 -9.36
C MET A 1 -20.11 -20.32 -10.26
N ASN A 2 -20.21 -19.38 -11.21
CA ASN A 2 -19.24 -19.22 -12.30
C ASN A 2 -18.12 -18.26 -11.86
N PHE A 3 -16.95 -18.78 -11.49
CA PHE A 3 -15.80 -18.02 -10.98
C PHE A 3 -15.11 -17.13 -12.04
N GLN A 4 -15.49 -17.26 -13.32
CA GLN A 4 -14.75 -16.66 -14.43
C GLN A 4 -15.11 -15.21 -14.77
N ALA A 5 -16.15 -14.62 -14.19
CA ALA A 5 -16.63 -13.29 -14.60
C ALA A 5 -16.09 -12.10 -13.78
N ARG A 6 -15.11 -12.28 -12.88
CA ARG A 6 -14.64 -11.22 -11.96
C ARG A 6 -13.15 -10.84 -12.07
N ILE A 7 -12.44 -11.35 -13.08
CA ILE A 7 -10.98 -11.15 -13.21
C ILE A 7 -10.62 -9.79 -13.86
N GLU A 8 -11.58 -9.05 -14.42
CA GLU A 8 -11.26 -7.99 -15.39
C GLU A 8 -11.21 -6.56 -14.83
N THR A 9 -11.52 -6.32 -13.56
CA THR A 9 -11.29 -4.98 -13.00
C THR A 9 -9.83 -4.87 -12.55
N ARG A 10 -8.97 -4.42 -13.47
CA ARG A 10 -7.60 -4.00 -13.11
C ARG A 10 -7.68 -2.88 -12.07
N LEU A 11 -6.78 -2.91 -11.09
CA LEU A 11 -6.60 -1.78 -10.18
C LEU A 11 -6.28 -0.52 -10.99
N PRO A 12 -6.79 0.65 -10.57
CA PRO A 12 -6.50 1.90 -11.27
C PRO A 12 -5.00 2.16 -11.26
N GLU A 13 -4.46 2.46 -12.44
CA GLU A 13 -3.09 2.94 -12.60
C GLU A 13 -3.11 4.47 -12.71
N PHE A 14 -2.05 5.14 -12.25
CA PHE A 14 -1.95 6.61 -12.24
C PHE A 14 -0.78 7.14 -13.12
N PRO A 15 -0.67 6.73 -14.40
CA PRO A 15 0.50 7.05 -15.23
C PRO A 15 0.69 8.56 -15.44
N ALA A 16 -0.37 9.35 -15.49
CA ALA A 16 -0.29 10.81 -15.60
C ALA A 16 0.34 11.46 -14.36
N LEU A 17 0.10 10.91 -13.16
CA LEU A 17 0.76 11.37 -11.94
C LEU A 17 2.23 10.96 -11.95
N TRP A 18 2.50 9.67 -12.20
CA TRP A 18 3.86 9.13 -12.20
C TRP A 18 4.76 9.75 -13.26
N GLY A 19 4.23 10.07 -14.44
CA GLY A 19 4.97 10.71 -15.53
C GLY A 19 5.39 12.16 -15.26
N ARG A 20 4.88 12.80 -14.20
CA ARG A 20 5.34 14.13 -13.76
C ARG A 20 6.59 14.07 -12.90
N LEU A 21 6.94 12.89 -12.40
CA LEU A 21 8.03 12.68 -11.47
C LEU A 21 9.19 12.02 -12.23
N PRO A 22 10.45 12.49 -12.07
CA PRO A 22 11.62 11.87 -12.67
C PRO A 22 12.02 10.60 -11.89
N LEU A 23 11.07 9.69 -11.68
CA LEU A 23 11.29 8.48 -10.88
C LEU A 23 12.35 7.59 -11.53
N PRO A 24 13.23 6.95 -10.74
CA PRO A 24 14.20 5.99 -11.26
C PRO A 24 13.54 4.75 -11.86
N PHE A 25 12.28 4.48 -11.47
CA PHE A 25 11.45 3.41 -11.99
C PHE A 25 9.98 3.61 -11.59
N THR A 26 9.07 2.99 -12.33
CA THR A 26 7.64 2.95 -11.99
C THR A 26 7.37 2.01 -10.80
N PRO A 27 6.23 2.17 -10.09
CA PRO A 27 5.85 1.23 -9.02
C PRO A 27 5.77 -0.24 -9.48
N ALA A 28 5.34 -0.50 -10.71
CA ALA A 28 5.27 -1.85 -11.27
C ALA A 28 6.67 -2.45 -11.47
N GLU A 29 7.63 -1.66 -11.97
CA GLU A 29 9.02 -2.09 -12.09
C GLU A 29 9.68 -2.26 -10.73
N ALA A 30 9.36 -1.42 -9.73
CA ALA A 30 9.79 -1.60 -8.34
C ALA A 30 9.37 -2.98 -7.82
N TRP A 31 8.09 -3.30 -7.98
CA TRP A 31 7.50 -4.58 -7.57
C TRP A 31 8.19 -5.77 -8.24
N ALA A 32 8.39 -5.71 -9.56
CA ALA A 32 8.99 -6.79 -10.33
C ALA A 32 10.44 -7.11 -9.92
N ARG A 33 11.16 -6.17 -9.29
CA ARG A 33 12.53 -6.38 -8.79
C ARG A 33 12.59 -7.08 -7.44
N LEU A 34 11.48 -7.14 -6.69
CA LEU A 34 11.46 -7.78 -5.38
C LEU A 34 11.59 -9.31 -5.48
N PRO A 35 12.28 -9.96 -4.54
CA PRO A 35 12.22 -11.41 -4.41
C PRO A 35 10.76 -11.88 -4.24
N VAL A 36 10.39 -13.01 -4.84
CA VAL A 36 9.02 -13.57 -4.77
C VAL A 36 8.53 -13.70 -3.33
N ARG A 37 9.41 -14.07 -2.39
CA ARG A 37 9.08 -14.13 -0.96
C ARG A 37 8.63 -12.78 -0.39
N VAL A 38 9.28 -11.68 -0.81
CA VAL A 38 8.93 -10.32 -0.35
C VAL A 38 7.64 -9.85 -1.01
N GLN A 39 7.43 -10.17 -2.29
CA GLN A 39 6.14 -9.90 -2.95
C GLN A 39 4.99 -10.61 -2.23
N ALA A 40 5.17 -11.88 -1.85
CA ALA A 40 4.17 -12.64 -1.11
C ALA A 40 3.92 -12.07 0.30
N GLU A 41 4.98 -11.66 1.01
CA GLU A 41 4.91 -10.98 2.31
C GLU A 41 4.04 -9.71 2.22
N ILE A 42 4.35 -8.82 1.29
CA ILE A 42 3.59 -7.57 1.10
C ILE A 42 2.16 -7.85 0.65
N GLY A 43 1.95 -8.79 -0.28
CA GLY A 43 0.62 -9.16 -0.75
C GLY A 43 -0.27 -9.69 0.39
N ALA A 44 0.28 -10.52 1.27
CA ALA A 44 -0.44 -11.02 2.45
C ALA A 44 -0.78 -9.88 3.43
N ALA A 45 0.15 -8.94 3.65
CA ALA A 45 -0.09 -7.77 4.50
C ALA A 45 -1.22 -6.88 3.97
N VAL A 46 -1.24 -6.59 2.67
CA VAL A 46 -2.31 -5.80 2.03
C VAL A 46 -3.67 -6.47 2.19
N ILE A 47 -3.75 -7.78 1.97
CA ILE A 47 -5.01 -8.55 2.16
C ILE A 47 -5.44 -8.53 3.63
N GLY A 48 -4.51 -8.72 4.57
CA GLY A 48 -4.78 -8.68 6.00
C GLY A 48 -5.29 -7.30 6.46
N MET A 49 -4.65 -6.23 5.98
CA MET A 49 -5.07 -4.85 6.25
C MET A 49 -6.46 -4.56 5.70
N ALA A 50 -6.75 -4.98 4.46
CA ALA A 50 -8.08 -4.81 3.86
C ALA A 50 -9.19 -5.54 4.65
N LEU A 51 -8.89 -6.75 5.14
CA LEU A 51 -9.82 -7.50 5.99
C LEU A 51 -10.02 -6.79 7.34
N ALA A 52 -8.95 -6.31 7.95
CA ALA A 52 -9.01 -5.58 9.22
C ALA A 52 -9.82 -4.28 9.09
N ASN A 53 -9.62 -3.49 8.03
CA ASN A 53 -10.41 -2.30 7.74
C ASN A 53 -11.90 -2.61 7.52
N TYR A 54 -12.21 -3.69 6.80
CA TYR A 54 -13.58 -4.15 6.64
C TYR A 54 -14.25 -4.46 7.98
N ILE A 55 -13.55 -5.19 8.87
CA ILE A 55 -14.06 -5.51 10.21
C ILE A 55 -14.23 -4.23 11.04
N ALA A 56 -13.27 -3.30 10.99
CA ALA A 56 -13.33 -2.02 11.67
C ALA A 56 -14.51 -1.13 11.22
N GLY A 57 -15.06 -1.41 10.03
CA GLY A 57 -16.16 -0.66 9.45
C GLY A 57 -15.70 0.53 8.59
N ASP A 58 -14.43 0.56 8.17
CA ASP A 58 -13.90 1.64 7.32
C ASP A 58 -14.62 1.67 5.96
N GLY A 59 -15.13 2.85 5.59
CA GLY A 59 -15.94 3.04 4.38
C GLY A 59 -17.35 2.43 4.40
N LEU A 60 -17.79 1.85 5.52
CA LEU A 60 -19.15 1.30 5.68
C LEU A 60 -20.06 2.29 6.41
N ALA A 61 -21.36 2.28 6.06
CA ALA A 61 -22.39 2.96 6.84
C ALA A 61 -22.52 2.28 8.22
N GLU A 62 -22.86 3.02 9.27
CA GLU A 62 -22.99 2.49 10.64
C GLU A 62 -23.89 1.26 10.74
N ALA A 63 -24.97 1.23 9.95
CA ALA A 63 -25.91 0.11 9.91
C ALA A 63 -25.30 -1.20 9.34
N ASP A 64 -24.20 -1.10 8.58
CA ASP A 64 -23.50 -2.22 7.95
C ASP A 64 -22.23 -2.64 8.73
N GLN A 65 -21.92 -1.97 9.84
CA GLN A 65 -20.75 -2.28 10.65
C GLN A 65 -20.97 -3.52 11.53
N PHE A 66 -19.87 -4.13 11.95
CA PHE A 66 -19.91 -5.22 12.94
C PHE A 66 -20.45 -4.68 14.27
N LEU A 67 -21.36 -5.45 14.89
CA LEU A 67 -22.02 -5.06 16.14
C LEU A 67 -21.06 -5.04 17.34
N ASP A 68 -19.98 -5.82 17.28
CA ASP A 68 -18.97 -5.88 18.33
C ASP A 68 -18.01 -4.69 18.19
N GLU A 69 -18.20 -3.66 19.02
CA GLU A 69 -17.34 -2.48 19.06
C GLU A 69 -15.89 -2.79 19.46
N GLY A 70 -15.67 -3.73 20.38
CA GLY A 70 -14.31 -4.12 20.79
C GLY A 70 -13.55 -4.73 19.63
N LEU A 71 -14.18 -5.64 18.89
CA LEU A 71 -13.62 -6.23 17.69
C LEU A 71 -13.32 -5.18 16.61
N ARG A 72 -14.20 -4.19 16.42
CA ARG A 72 -13.96 -3.10 15.47
C ARG A 72 -12.71 -2.29 15.82
N ILE A 73 -12.54 -1.98 17.11
CA ILE A 73 -11.37 -1.24 17.60
C ILE A 73 -10.09 -2.06 17.38
N GLU A 74 -10.06 -3.33 17.81
CA GLU A 74 -8.90 -4.21 17.63
C GLU A 74 -8.51 -4.37 16.15
N ALA A 75 -9.50 -4.46 15.26
CA ALA A 75 -9.27 -4.54 13.83
C ALA A 75 -8.71 -3.22 13.26
N GLY A 76 -9.20 -2.06 13.73
CA GLY A 76 -8.64 -0.77 13.36
C GLY A 76 -7.18 -0.62 13.78
N ASP A 77 -6.86 -1.00 15.00
CA ASP A 77 -5.49 -1.00 15.53
C ASP A 77 -4.57 -1.93 14.73
N ALA A 78 -5.05 -3.13 14.38
CA ALA A 78 -4.30 -4.08 13.57
C ALA A 78 -4.03 -3.53 12.16
N ALA A 79 -5.03 -2.92 11.51
CA ALA A 79 -4.86 -2.31 10.20
C ALA A 79 -3.82 -1.17 10.25
N HIS A 80 -3.90 -0.32 11.27
CA HIS A 80 -2.95 0.78 11.47
C HIS A 80 -1.52 0.26 11.72
N ALA A 81 -1.36 -0.79 12.55
CA ALA A 81 -0.07 -1.42 12.79
C ALA A 81 0.54 -2.01 11.51
N ILE A 82 -0.29 -2.66 10.66
CA ILE A 82 0.15 -3.19 9.37
C ILE A 82 0.58 -2.06 8.45
N LEU A 83 -0.21 -1.00 8.32
CA LEU A 83 0.11 0.17 7.49
C LEU A 83 1.46 0.77 7.87
N ASN A 84 1.65 1.09 9.16
CA ASN A 84 2.90 1.69 9.65
C ASN A 84 4.11 0.78 9.41
N THR A 85 3.94 -0.53 9.58
CA THR A 85 5.01 -1.51 9.32
C THR A 85 5.32 -1.60 7.84
N MET A 86 4.28 -1.58 6.98
CA MET A 86 4.43 -1.64 5.53
C MET A 86 5.10 -0.39 4.98
N ASP A 87 4.78 0.79 5.51
CA ASP A 87 5.46 2.04 5.14
C ASP A 87 6.96 1.93 5.44
N ASN A 88 7.36 1.63 6.69
CA ASN A 88 8.77 1.43 7.05
C ASN A 88 9.46 0.38 6.17
N ARG A 89 8.75 -0.71 5.84
CA ARG A 89 9.26 -1.78 4.99
C ARG A 89 9.51 -1.32 3.56
N LEU A 90 8.59 -0.54 2.96
CA LEU A 90 8.73 -0.03 1.60
C LEU A 90 9.85 1.01 1.50
N TRP A 91 10.02 1.87 2.51
CA TRP A 91 11.16 2.79 2.61
C TRP A 91 12.50 2.04 2.60
N SER A 92 12.61 0.98 3.41
CA SER A 92 13.80 0.12 3.45
C SER A 92 14.05 -0.64 2.14
N LEU A 93 13.00 -1.10 1.45
CA LEU A 93 13.12 -1.86 0.21
C LEU A 93 13.43 -0.99 -1.01
N PHE A 94 13.02 0.28 -1.00
CA PHE A 94 13.13 1.19 -2.14
C PHE A 94 13.71 2.55 -1.74
N PRO A 95 14.95 2.60 -1.22
CA PRO A 95 15.59 3.86 -0.83
C PRO A 95 15.74 4.83 -2.02
N ASP A 96 15.85 4.33 -3.26
CA ASP A 96 15.88 5.18 -4.44
C ASP A 96 14.54 5.88 -4.73
N LEU A 97 13.41 5.29 -4.30
CA LEU A 97 12.09 5.92 -4.43
C LEU A 97 11.77 6.85 -3.27
N TYR A 98 12.08 6.43 -2.04
CA TYR A 98 11.60 7.12 -0.84
C TYR A 98 12.67 7.95 -0.13
N GLY A 99 13.95 7.74 -0.44
CA GLY A 99 15.08 8.35 0.23
C GLY A 99 15.63 7.46 1.35
N PRO A 100 16.86 7.75 1.83
CA PRO A 100 17.34 7.15 3.07
C PRO A 100 16.57 7.71 4.27
N ASP A 101 16.60 6.99 5.40
CA ASP A 101 15.86 7.37 6.60
C ASP A 101 16.08 8.84 7.00
N GLY A 102 15.01 9.63 6.95
CA GLY A 102 15.01 11.05 7.33
C GLY A 102 15.49 12.03 6.25
N ASP A 103 15.71 11.59 5.02
CA ASP A 103 16.15 12.45 3.90
C ASP A 103 15.35 12.17 2.61
N HIS A 104 15.39 13.12 1.68
CA HIS A 104 14.72 13.01 0.40
C HIS A 104 15.52 12.20 -0.64
N PRO A 105 14.86 11.45 -1.53
CA PRO A 105 15.55 10.74 -2.60
C PRO A 105 16.12 11.72 -3.62
N ARG A 106 17.17 11.29 -4.33
CA ARG A 106 17.87 12.12 -5.33
C ARG A 106 16.94 12.71 -6.38
N TRP A 107 15.97 11.94 -6.88
CA TRP A 107 15.04 12.42 -7.91
C TRP A 107 14.19 13.60 -7.41
N ALA A 108 13.87 13.64 -6.12
CA ALA A 108 13.10 14.72 -5.52
C ALA A 108 13.95 15.99 -5.34
N LEU A 109 15.20 15.83 -4.92
CA LEU A 109 16.17 16.92 -4.76
C LEU A 109 16.57 17.53 -6.12
N GLU A 110 17.03 16.70 -7.05
CA GLU A 110 17.49 17.12 -8.38
C GLU A 110 16.34 17.64 -9.25
N GLY A 111 15.13 17.10 -9.05
CA GLY A 111 13.92 17.57 -9.71
C GLY A 111 13.33 18.86 -9.11
N GLY A 112 13.89 19.37 -8.02
CA GLY A 112 13.40 20.58 -7.35
C GLY A 112 12.06 20.41 -6.61
N PHE A 113 11.69 19.17 -6.28
CA PHE A 113 10.48 18.85 -5.52
C PHE A 113 10.69 18.90 -3.99
N ALA A 114 11.93 18.83 -3.54
CA ALA A 114 12.32 18.84 -2.13
C ALA A 114 13.61 19.67 -1.90
N ARG A 115 13.93 19.94 -0.63
CA ARG A 115 15.11 20.68 -0.19
C ARG A 115 15.75 20.04 1.03
#